data_AF-A0A364LE97-F1
#
_entry.id   AF-A0A364LE97-F1
#
_cell.length_a   1.000
_cell.length_b   1.000
_cell.length_c   1.000
_cell.angle_alpha   90.00
_cell.angle_beta   90.00
_cell.angle_gamma   90.00
#
_symmetry.space_group_name_H-M   'P 1'
#
loop_
_entity.id
_entity.type
_entity.pdbx_description
1 polymer ?
#
loop_
_entity_poly.entity_id
_entity_poly.type
_entity_poly.pdbx_seq_one_letter_code
_entity_poly.pdbx_strand_id
1 'polypeptide(L)'
;MVTRLSKESEIDEPISEPRSMDWRAENKLVREHIVRVGLQGSYIPRVGEIVLWVPRLNGGELKYNEQERSYQIYSSKRHRFIGRPDWRAGTVSEVPDKDPVVLEDLIEPTKKTWEVNYSGFRVETFPDPNSDDKSASLQYQYVHIYVLRPFNSWPTWLENVPQKEWHPSIKHAMTVMSSVSMVNKYHFKGVWPNASIYCRGMFLGPEMIVVGDTVRLKPKGAAVSRLSPITDVMVIKRIEFRLNSCIEDAQSPHLAKSYAVRVRGNVYTYLPTRAYRTSEGYGSQPLNQQELTDAFQQVGMSEYGAWYCTHKPGTAVDISHDMIIGRCYEPTAMQLMFGHISIDYDLFGTLVSRKWSRETDERMEDGQDWFWADYRVQALSLDTLNGDEVGRYSEAREPRMWKGVLNILDGTATQADWEAAKLPRNAGRQPGRPSKSQFAEVQKMSSLVSSGLNMEGSANMSSDDETVNTSSEEEIDKEERDLVAVKGSDTGTPPDIARLTQQKDGSVKDRNDDDGDDEDDWDGDPAVLIQSFKPHPLPIRDSPVKHPQFKRPRIDF
;
A
#
# COMPACT_ATOMS: atom_id res chain seq x y z
N MET A 1 -11.77 26.77 -2.59
CA MET A 1 -11.41 26.98 -4.02
C MET A 1 -12.62 26.88 -4.94
N VAL A 2 -13.47 25.84 -4.85
CA VAL A 2 -14.70 25.73 -5.67
C VAL A 2 -15.61 26.96 -5.59
N THR A 3 -15.92 27.45 -4.38
CA THR A 3 -16.72 28.68 -4.18
C THR A 3 -16.04 29.94 -4.73
N ARG A 4 -14.71 29.94 -4.86
CA ARG A 4 -14.00 31.05 -5.55
C ARG A 4 -14.13 30.90 -7.06
N LEU A 5 -14.01 29.68 -7.58
CA LEU A 5 -14.17 29.39 -9.00
C LEU A 5 -15.54 29.80 -9.53
N SER A 6 -16.61 29.63 -8.76
CA SER A 6 -17.96 30.10 -9.16
C SER A 6 -18.04 31.61 -9.35
N LYS A 7 -17.22 32.38 -8.61
CA LYS A 7 -17.19 33.86 -8.64
C LYS A 7 -16.18 34.40 -9.65
N GLU A 8 -15.01 33.79 -9.73
CA GLU A 8 -13.88 34.23 -10.55
C GLU A 8 -13.94 33.66 -11.98
N SER A 9 -14.83 32.69 -12.26
CA SER A 9 -15.00 31.95 -13.52
C SER A 9 -13.82 31.08 -13.95
N GLU A 10 -12.58 31.50 -13.67
CA GLU A 10 -11.36 30.75 -13.96
C GLU A 10 -10.37 30.88 -12.80
N ILE A 11 -9.71 29.78 -12.43
CA ILE A 11 -8.64 29.75 -11.43
C ILE A 11 -7.53 28.84 -11.94
N ASP A 12 -6.28 29.27 -11.78
CA ASP A 12 -5.08 28.47 -12.03
C ASP A 12 -4.01 28.86 -11.01
N GLU A 13 -3.97 28.17 -9.87
CA GLU A 13 -3.09 28.54 -8.74
C GLU A 13 -2.60 27.32 -7.94
N PRO A 14 -1.40 27.41 -7.32
CA PRO A 14 -0.94 26.38 -6.40
C PRO A 14 -1.84 26.29 -5.16
N ILE A 15 -2.02 25.07 -4.64
CA ILE A 15 -2.79 24.85 -3.41
C ILE A 15 -1.91 25.20 -2.21
N SER A 16 -2.45 26.06 -1.34
CA SER A 16 -1.85 26.44 -0.07
C SER A 16 -2.92 26.49 1.00
N GLU A 17 -2.71 25.78 2.11
CA GLU A 17 -3.66 25.71 3.22
C GLU A 17 -2.98 26.19 4.51
N PRO A 18 -2.56 27.46 4.61
CA PRO A 18 -1.86 27.97 5.78
C PRO A 18 -2.73 27.95 7.04
N ARG A 19 -4.04 27.74 6.93
CA ARG A 19 -4.96 27.59 8.08
C ARG A 19 -5.21 26.14 8.48
N SER A 20 -4.57 25.18 7.81
CA SER A 20 -4.60 23.76 8.15
C SER A 20 -3.31 23.41 8.90
N MET A 21 -3.44 22.90 10.13
CA MET A 21 -2.30 22.46 10.92
C MET A 21 -1.62 21.26 10.26
N ASP A 22 -2.41 20.29 9.81
CA ASP A 22 -1.95 19.13 9.03
C ASP A 22 -1.13 19.57 7.82
N TRP A 23 -1.64 20.54 7.04
CA TRP A 23 -0.89 21.03 5.87
C TRP A 23 0.46 21.64 6.27
N ARG A 24 0.52 22.42 7.35
CA ARG A 24 1.79 23.02 7.82
C ARG A 24 2.78 21.99 8.35
N ALA A 25 2.31 20.99 9.09
CA ALA A 25 3.15 19.96 9.68
C ALA A 25 3.64 18.96 8.62
N GLU A 26 2.76 18.56 7.70
CA GLU A 26 2.98 17.37 6.87
C GLU A 26 3.40 17.69 5.44
N ASN A 27 3.01 18.83 4.86
CA ASN A 27 3.21 19.06 3.42
C ASN A 27 4.68 18.97 3.00
N LYS A 28 5.61 19.42 3.85
CA LYS A 28 7.06 19.25 3.61
C LYS A 28 7.47 17.79 3.68
N LEU A 29 7.06 17.09 4.74
CA LEU A 29 7.43 15.70 5.01
C LEU A 29 6.88 14.76 3.92
N VAL A 30 5.63 14.94 3.49
CA VAL A 30 5.01 14.17 2.42
C VAL A 30 5.77 14.36 1.10
N ARG A 31 6.25 15.58 0.82
CA ARG A 31 7.07 15.82 -0.39
C ARG A 31 8.41 15.10 -0.32
N GLU A 32 9.08 15.15 0.83
CA GLU A 32 10.35 14.44 1.05
C GLU A 32 10.15 12.92 0.94
N HIS A 33 9.04 12.40 1.48
CA HIS A 33 8.67 10.99 1.34
C HIS A 33 8.46 10.57 -0.11
N ILE A 34 7.70 11.34 -0.90
CA ILE A 34 7.47 11.05 -2.32
C ILE A 34 8.78 11.00 -3.10
N VAL A 35 9.72 11.90 -2.79
CA VAL A 35 11.06 11.87 -3.40
C VAL A 35 11.81 10.60 -3.00
N ARG A 36 11.82 10.23 -1.71
CA ARG A 36 12.49 9.01 -1.23
C ARG A 36 11.91 7.76 -1.88
N VAL A 37 10.59 7.68 -1.97
CA VAL A 37 9.88 6.58 -2.61
C VAL A 37 10.26 6.45 -4.09
N GLY A 38 10.46 7.57 -4.79
CA GLY A 38 10.92 7.58 -6.17
C GLY A 38 12.39 7.14 -6.37
N LEU A 39 13.16 6.99 -5.29
CA LEU A 39 14.54 6.48 -5.31
C LEU A 39 14.64 5.00 -4.89
N GLN A 40 13.54 4.42 -4.41
CA GLN A 40 13.47 3.03 -3.98
C GLN A 40 13.00 2.13 -5.12
N GLY A 41 13.41 0.86 -5.10
CA GLY A 41 12.91 -0.14 -6.04
C GLY A 41 11.38 -0.25 -5.93
N SER A 42 10.69 -0.40 -7.07
CA SER A 42 9.23 -0.39 -7.06
C SER A 42 8.62 -1.62 -6.39
N TYR A 43 9.39 -2.69 -6.18
CA TYR A 43 9.00 -3.87 -5.39
C TYR A 43 8.92 -3.62 -3.87
N ILE A 44 9.49 -2.52 -3.37
CA ILE A 44 9.52 -2.21 -1.93
C ILE A 44 8.13 -1.71 -1.50
N PRO A 45 7.51 -2.31 -0.47
CA PRO A 45 6.27 -1.82 0.10
C PRO A 45 6.41 -0.40 0.67
N ARG A 46 5.39 0.42 0.47
CA ARG A 46 5.32 1.82 0.93
C ARG A 46 4.40 1.91 2.16
N VAL A 47 4.57 2.95 2.97
CA VAL A 47 3.70 3.17 4.13
C VAL A 47 2.25 3.36 3.68
N GLY A 48 1.31 2.74 4.39
CA GLY A 48 -0.11 2.73 4.08
C GLY A 48 -0.51 1.71 3.01
N GLU A 49 0.42 0.94 2.45
CA GLU A 49 0.08 -0.16 1.55
C GLU A 49 -0.42 -1.39 2.31
N ILE A 50 -1.20 -2.21 1.60
CA ILE A 50 -1.64 -3.52 2.07
C ILE A 50 -0.73 -4.58 1.45
N VAL A 51 -0.21 -5.46 2.30
CA VAL A 51 0.63 -6.59 1.92
C VAL A 51 0.03 -7.89 2.41
N LEU A 52 0.34 -8.98 1.71
CA LEU A 52 0.20 -10.32 2.26
C LEU A 52 1.48 -10.64 3.04
N TRP A 53 1.39 -11.17 4.26
CA TRP A 53 2.56 -11.42 5.09
C TRP A 53 2.44 -12.68 5.94
N VAL A 54 3.59 -13.22 6.34
CA VAL A 54 3.68 -14.36 7.25
C VAL A 54 4.37 -13.91 8.55
N PRO A 55 3.65 -13.80 9.69
CA PRO A 55 4.24 -13.33 10.94
C PRO A 55 5.37 -14.24 11.45
N ARG A 56 5.24 -15.55 11.23
CA ARG A 56 6.19 -16.56 11.73
C ARG A 56 6.43 -17.67 10.72
N LEU A 57 7.71 -17.91 10.41
CA LEU A 57 8.16 -19.06 9.61
C LEU A 57 8.72 -20.21 10.44
N ASN A 58 8.69 -20.13 11.78
CA ASN A 58 9.17 -21.19 12.69
C ASN A 58 10.59 -21.72 12.37
N GLY A 59 11.48 -20.83 11.92
CA GLY A 59 12.86 -21.14 11.53
C GLY A 59 12.99 -21.95 10.22
N GLY A 60 11.94 -21.98 9.41
CA GLY A 60 11.96 -22.48 8.03
C GLY A 60 11.95 -21.35 6.99
N GLU A 61 11.81 -21.74 5.74
CA GLU A 61 11.75 -20.88 4.55
C GLU A 61 10.50 -21.21 3.73
N LEU A 62 9.99 -20.26 2.96
CA LEU A 62 8.85 -20.48 2.09
C LEU A 62 9.32 -21.21 0.81
N LYS A 63 8.76 -22.40 0.53
CA LYS A 63 9.05 -23.17 -0.69
C LYS A 63 7.77 -23.74 -1.28
N TYR A 64 7.72 -23.83 -2.60
CA TYR A 64 6.62 -24.50 -3.29
C TYR A 64 6.72 -26.02 -3.06
N ASN A 65 5.64 -26.62 -2.57
CA ASN A 65 5.51 -28.06 -2.43
C ASN A 65 4.77 -28.61 -3.65
N GLU A 66 5.48 -29.25 -4.57
CA GLU A 66 4.93 -29.84 -5.79
C GLU A 66 3.84 -30.89 -5.53
N GLN A 67 3.91 -31.62 -4.40
CA GLN A 67 2.93 -32.67 -4.07
C GLN A 67 1.60 -32.05 -3.63
N GLU A 68 1.67 -31.02 -2.80
CA GLU A 68 0.52 -30.32 -2.24
C GLU A 68 0.10 -29.11 -3.09
N ARG A 69 0.84 -28.84 -4.18
CA ARG A 69 0.68 -27.70 -5.10
C ARG A 69 0.41 -26.39 -4.38
N SER A 70 1.18 -26.12 -3.33
CA SER A 70 0.98 -24.96 -2.46
C SER A 70 2.30 -24.52 -1.86
N TYR A 71 2.40 -23.24 -1.53
CA TYR A 71 3.54 -22.73 -0.79
C TYR A 71 3.47 -23.18 0.68
N GLN A 72 4.55 -23.80 1.14
CA GLN A 72 4.67 -24.36 2.48
C GLN A 72 5.98 -23.93 3.13
N ILE A 73 6.03 -24.03 4.45
CA ILE A 73 7.24 -23.79 5.22
C ILE A 73 8.11 -25.05 5.12
N TYR A 74 9.27 -24.92 4.50
CA TYR A 74 10.30 -25.96 4.45
C TYR A 74 11.32 -25.74 5.56
N SER A 75 11.65 -26.78 6.30
CA SER A 75 12.71 -26.74 7.31
C SER A 75 13.96 -27.41 6.78
N SER A 76 14.98 -26.62 6.42
CA SER A 76 16.27 -27.15 5.98
C SER A 76 16.96 -28.00 7.06
N LYS A 77 16.72 -27.69 8.34
CA LYS A 77 17.21 -28.51 9.47
C LYS A 77 16.58 -29.91 9.47
N ARG A 78 15.27 -30.02 9.20
CA ARG A 78 14.53 -31.29 9.22
C ARG A 78 14.41 -31.95 7.83
N HIS A 79 14.93 -31.30 6.79
CA HIS A 79 14.84 -31.70 5.39
C HIS A 79 13.41 -32.06 4.94
N ARG A 80 12.40 -31.34 5.44
CA ARG A 80 10.98 -31.60 5.14
C ARG A 80 10.12 -30.35 5.26
N PHE A 81 8.97 -30.38 4.60
CA PHE A 81 7.89 -29.42 4.84
C PHE A 81 7.32 -29.62 6.26
N ILE A 82 7.10 -28.52 6.97
CA ILE A 82 6.64 -28.50 8.37
C ILE A 82 5.24 -27.90 8.55
N GLY A 83 4.60 -27.44 7.46
CA GLY A 83 3.23 -26.95 7.47
C GLY A 83 3.00 -25.79 6.50
N ARG A 84 1.76 -25.32 6.42
CA ARG A 84 1.37 -24.13 5.66
C ARG A 84 1.75 -22.85 6.44
N PRO A 85 2.17 -21.78 5.76
CA PRO A 85 2.33 -20.47 6.39
C PRO A 85 0.97 -19.90 6.86
N ASP A 86 0.98 -19.20 7.99
CA ASP A 86 -0.16 -18.40 8.47
C ASP A 86 -0.20 -17.07 7.72
N TRP A 87 -0.68 -17.11 6.47
CA TRP A 87 -0.81 -15.91 5.65
C TRP A 87 -1.88 -14.97 6.21
N ARG A 88 -1.50 -13.72 6.37
CA ARG A 88 -2.38 -12.63 6.79
C ARG A 88 -2.28 -11.49 5.80
N ALA A 89 -3.31 -10.64 5.77
CA ALA A 89 -3.16 -9.32 5.18
C ALA A 89 -2.78 -8.33 6.28
N GLY A 90 -2.00 -7.33 5.94
CA GLY A 90 -1.61 -6.29 6.89
C GLY A 90 -1.30 -4.96 6.23
N THR A 91 -1.43 -3.91 7.01
CA THR A 91 -1.04 -2.54 6.62
C THR A 91 0.41 -2.30 7.02
N VAL A 92 1.20 -1.78 6.09
CA VAL A 92 2.55 -1.31 6.37
C VAL A 92 2.45 0.03 7.10
N SER A 93 2.74 0.06 8.40
CA SER A 93 2.72 1.28 9.21
C SER A 93 4.09 1.97 9.27
N GLU A 94 5.17 1.20 9.12
CA GLU A 94 6.54 1.71 9.08
C GLU A 94 7.38 0.96 8.05
N VAL A 95 8.35 1.67 7.46
CA VAL A 95 9.36 1.13 6.54
C VAL A 95 10.77 1.32 7.13
N PRO A 96 11.77 0.54 6.67
CA PRO A 96 13.15 0.68 7.13
C PRO A 96 13.69 2.11 6.94
N ASP A 97 14.33 2.67 7.98
CA ASP A 97 14.93 4.02 7.96
C ASP A 97 16.47 3.99 7.92
N LYS A 98 17.10 3.03 8.61
CA LYS A 98 18.57 3.03 8.79
C LYS A 98 19.32 2.18 7.79
N ASP A 99 18.84 0.95 7.55
CA ASP A 99 19.45 0.03 6.60
C ASP A 99 18.58 -0.05 5.34
N PRO A 100 19.14 0.15 4.13
CA PRO A 100 18.39 0.01 2.90
C PRO A 100 17.97 -1.44 2.66
N VAL A 101 16.83 -1.60 1.99
CA VAL A 101 16.39 -2.87 1.44
C VAL A 101 17.06 -3.06 0.08
N VAL A 102 17.74 -4.19 -0.09
CA VAL A 102 18.39 -4.60 -1.34
C VAL A 102 17.67 -5.81 -1.94
N LEU A 103 17.93 -6.14 -3.21
CA LEU A 103 17.23 -7.21 -3.92
C LEU A 103 17.41 -8.57 -3.24
N GLU A 104 18.59 -8.83 -2.68
CA GLU A 104 18.91 -10.07 -1.99
C GLU A 104 18.02 -10.30 -0.76
N ASP A 105 17.52 -9.22 -0.13
CA ASP A 105 16.60 -9.31 1.00
C ASP A 105 15.26 -9.96 0.67
N LEU A 106 14.91 -10.13 -0.61
CA LEU A 106 13.69 -10.83 -1.05
C LEU A 106 13.75 -12.34 -0.83
N ILE A 107 14.95 -12.92 -0.75
CA ILE A 107 15.14 -14.35 -0.47
C ILE A 107 15.32 -14.57 1.03
N GLU A 108 16.30 -13.88 1.61
CA GLU A 108 16.65 -13.93 3.03
C GLU A 108 17.26 -12.60 3.46
N PRO A 109 17.13 -12.20 4.74
CA PRO A 109 17.68 -10.94 5.21
C PRO A 109 19.20 -10.91 5.03
N THR A 110 19.71 -9.91 4.31
CA THR A 110 21.14 -9.59 4.30
C THR A 110 21.59 -9.14 5.69
N LYS A 111 22.91 -9.13 5.93
CA LYS A 111 23.46 -8.68 7.21
C LYS A 111 23.10 -7.21 7.45
N LYS A 112 22.24 -6.95 8.43
CA LYS A 112 21.82 -5.60 8.86
C LYS A 112 22.70 -5.08 9.99
N THR A 113 22.83 -3.75 10.04
CA THR A 113 23.56 -3.07 11.12
C THR A 113 22.66 -2.90 12.34
N TRP A 114 21.36 -2.69 12.08
CA TRP A 114 20.35 -2.45 13.08
C TRP A 114 19.39 -3.62 13.21
N GLU A 115 18.73 -3.68 14.36
CA GLU A 115 17.67 -4.65 14.64
C GLU A 115 16.48 -4.49 13.68
N VAL A 116 15.60 -5.50 13.64
CA VAL A 116 14.46 -5.57 12.71
C VAL A 116 13.48 -4.39 12.87
N ASN A 117 13.42 -3.75 14.04
CA ASN A 117 12.59 -2.56 14.25
C ASN A 117 13.08 -1.30 13.52
N TYR A 118 14.35 -1.26 13.09
CA TYR A 118 14.92 -0.15 12.30
C TYR A 118 15.24 -0.53 10.84
N SER A 119 15.46 -1.83 10.62
CA SER A 119 15.88 -2.42 9.34
C SER A 119 14.75 -3.18 8.61
N GLY A 120 13.59 -3.32 9.26
CA GLY A 120 12.42 -4.04 8.78
C GLY A 120 11.18 -3.17 8.65
N PHE A 121 10.07 -3.81 8.29
CA PHE A 121 8.75 -3.21 8.11
C PHE A 121 7.92 -3.52 9.34
N ARG A 122 7.22 -2.51 9.88
CA ARG A 122 6.14 -2.76 10.81
C ARG A 122 4.88 -3.06 10.03
N VAL A 123 4.31 -4.24 10.24
CA VAL A 123 3.07 -4.67 9.60
C VAL A 123 2.02 -4.96 10.67
N GLU A 124 0.87 -4.30 10.55
CA GLU A 124 -0.28 -4.45 11.45
C GLU A 124 -1.34 -5.30 10.75
N THR A 125 -1.90 -6.30 11.44
CA THR A 125 -2.89 -7.21 10.83
C THR A 125 -4.14 -6.42 10.44
N PHE A 126 -4.62 -6.62 9.20
CA PHE A 126 -5.69 -5.79 8.65
C PHE A 126 -7.05 -6.07 9.35
N PRO A 127 -7.67 -5.05 9.99
CA PRO A 127 -8.96 -5.21 10.65
C PRO A 127 -10.11 -5.24 9.63
N ASP A 128 -11.29 -5.64 10.09
CA ASP A 128 -12.49 -5.58 9.28
C ASP A 128 -12.88 -4.12 9.01
N PRO A 129 -12.94 -3.66 7.75
CA PRO A 129 -13.30 -2.28 7.46
C PRO A 129 -14.75 -1.93 7.79
N ASN A 130 -15.67 -2.92 7.82
CA ASN A 130 -17.10 -2.71 8.07
C ASN A 130 -17.45 -2.82 9.56
N SER A 131 -16.62 -3.47 10.37
CA SER A 131 -16.83 -3.60 11.81
C SER A 131 -16.26 -2.42 12.59
N ASP A 132 -16.88 -2.09 13.72
CA ASP A 132 -16.31 -1.19 14.73
C ASP A 132 -15.20 -1.88 15.56
N ASP A 133 -15.13 -3.21 15.57
CA ASP A 133 -14.03 -3.94 16.21
C ASP A 133 -12.76 -3.91 15.36
N LYS A 134 -11.82 -3.04 15.73
CA LYS A 134 -10.51 -2.92 15.10
C LYS A 134 -9.39 -3.64 15.86
N SER A 135 -9.70 -4.52 16.81
CA SER A 135 -8.70 -5.19 17.66
C SER A 135 -7.61 -5.95 16.90
N ALA A 136 -7.89 -6.38 15.67
CA ALA A 136 -6.90 -7.01 14.79
C ALA A 136 -5.70 -6.08 14.48
N SER A 137 -5.87 -4.76 14.38
CA SER A 137 -4.76 -3.83 14.10
C SER A 137 -3.72 -3.79 15.21
N LEU A 138 -4.09 -4.17 16.44
CA LEU A 138 -3.17 -4.29 17.57
C LEU A 138 -2.19 -5.46 17.40
N GLN A 139 -2.47 -6.40 16.50
CA GLN A 139 -1.58 -7.52 16.19
C GLN A 139 -0.57 -7.10 15.12
N TYR A 140 0.58 -6.60 15.56
CA TYR A 140 1.66 -6.16 14.67
C TYR A 140 2.97 -6.90 14.92
N GLN A 141 3.86 -6.83 13.93
CA GLN A 141 5.23 -7.30 14.08
C GLN A 141 6.17 -6.54 13.13
N TYR A 142 7.43 -6.42 13.55
CA TYR A 142 8.51 -6.00 12.67
C TYR A 142 9.06 -7.21 11.90
N VAL A 143 9.10 -7.12 10.58
CA VAL A 143 9.52 -8.20 9.69
C VAL A 143 10.39 -7.70 8.54
N HIS A 144 11.25 -8.56 8.00
CA HIS A 144 12.00 -8.26 6.77
C HIS A 144 11.16 -8.55 5.51
N ILE A 145 11.57 -8.01 4.36
CA ILE A 145 10.78 -8.08 3.12
C ILE A 145 10.54 -9.50 2.59
N TYR A 146 11.43 -10.47 2.85
CA TYR A 146 11.29 -11.84 2.33
C TYR A 146 10.00 -12.57 2.77
N VAL A 147 9.32 -12.10 3.84
CA VAL A 147 8.02 -12.63 4.28
C VAL A 147 6.82 -11.78 3.83
N LEU A 148 7.05 -10.72 3.06
CA LEU A 148 6.03 -9.83 2.52
C LEU A 148 5.79 -10.13 1.04
N ARG A 149 4.54 -10.05 0.61
CA ARG A 149 4.13 -10.18 -0.79
C ARG A 149 3.13 -9.09 -1.16
N PRO A 150 3.13 -8.64 -2.42
CA PRO A 150 2.10 -7.73 -2.92
C PRO A 150 0.72 -8.34 -2.69
N PHE A 151 -0.20 -7.62 -2.06
CA PHE A 151 -1.50 -8.18 -1.71
C PHE A 151 -2.28 -8.67 -2.94
N ASN A 152 -2.19 -7.97 -4.08
CA ASN A 152 -2.82 -8.38 -5.35
C ASN A 152 -2.44 -9.80 -5.79
N SER A 153 -1.27 -10.30 -5.37
CA SER A 153 -0.79 -11.65 -5.69
C SER A 153 -1.28 -12.75 -4.75
N TRP A 154 -2.24 -12.46 -3.86
CA TRP A 154 -2.83 -13.45 -2.94
C TRP A 154 -3.25 -14.78 -3.60
N PRO A 155 -3.75 -14.85 -4.86
CA PRO A 155 -4.13 -16.13 -5.47
C PRO A 155 -2.93 -17.08 -5.64
N THR A 156 -1.74 -16.52 -5.90
CA THR A 156 -0.50 -17.29 -6.03
C THR A 156 -0.08 -17.90 -4.69
N TRP A 157 -0.21 -17.13 -3.61
CA TRP A 157 0.28 -17.52 -2.28
C TRP A 157 -0.69 -18.40 -1.51
N LEU A 158 -1.98 -18.32 -1.84
CA LEU A 158 -3.06 -19.13 -1.28
C LEU A 158 -3.49 -20.26 -2.22
N GLU A 159 -2.69 -20.57 -3.24
CA GLU A 159 -2.97 -21.67 -4.17
C GLU A 159 -3.19 -22.98 -3.39
N ASN A 160 -4.33 -23.64 -3.65
CA ASN A 160 -4.76 -24.88 -2.98
C ASN A 160 -4.89 -24.80 -1.44
N VAL A 161 -5.01 -23.59 -0.89
CA VAL A 161 -5.41 -23.37 0.51
C VAL A 161 -6.92 -23.14 0.56
N PRO A 162 -7.70 -24.02 1.23
CA PRO A 162 -9.15 -23.86 1.36
C PRO A 162 -9.51 -22.50 1.96
N GLN A 163 -10.52 -21.83 1.41
CA GLN A 163 -10.90 -20.48 1.84
C GLN A 163 -11.29 -20.40 3.33
N LYS A 164 -11.86 -21.48 3.88
CA LYS A 164 -12.18 -21.60 5.32
C LYS A 164 -10.95 -21.58 6.24
N GLU A 165 -9.76 -21.82 5.70
CA GLU A 165 -8.48 -21.77 6.41
C GLU A 165 -7.77 -20.43 6.24
N TRP A 166 -8.30 -19.52 5.41
CA TRP A 166 -7.72 -18.19 5.26
C TRP A 166 -7.93 -17.38 6.53
N HIS A 167 -6.91 -16.60 6.91
CA HIS A 167 -7.07 -15.63 7.98
C HIS A 167 -8.11 -14.55 7.57
N PRO A 168 -9.06 -14.15 8.44
CA PRO A 168 -10.12 -13.20 8.10
C PRO A 168 -9.62 -11.88 7.50
N SER A 169 -8.45 -11.39 7.95
CA SER A 169 -7.79 -10.20 7.42
C SER A 169 -7.66 -10.17 5.90
N ILE A 170 -7.53 -11.34 5.25
CA ILE A 170 -7.41 -11.42 3.78
C ILE A 170 -8.72 -10.93 3.13
N LYS A 171 -9.88 -11.40 3.61
CA LYS A 171 -11.18 -10.96 3.12
C LYS A 171 -11.43 -9.48 3.46
N HIS A 172 -11.05 -9.06 4.67
CA HIS A 172 -11.12 -7.64 5.05
C HIS A 172 -10.31 -6.74 4.10
N ALA A 173 -9.09 -7.17 3.74
CA ALA A 173 -8.27 -6.45 2.79
C ALA A 173 -8.87 -6.46 1.37
N MET A 174 -9.52 -7.56 0.96
CA MET A 174 -10.25 -7.60 -0.31
C MET A 174 -11.40 -6.59 -0.33
N THR A 175 -12.08 -6.36 0.79
CA THR A 175 -13.19 -5.40 0.90
C THR A 175 -12.77 -3.97 0.52
N VAL A 176 -11.52 -3.55 0.75
CA VAL A 176 -11.08 -2.17 0.45
C VAL A 176 -10.39 -2.00 -0.91
N MET A 177 -10.44 -2.99 -1.78
CA MET A 177 -9.64 -3.03 -3.02
C MET A 177 -10.13 -2.09 -4.12
N SER A 178 -11.39 -1.67 -4.06
CA SER A 178 -11.98 -0.61 -4.89
C SER A 178 -12.04 0.72 -4.14
N SER A 179 -10.99 1.07 -3.38
CA SER A 179 -10.85 2.39 -2.73
C SER A 179 -9.80 3.27 -3.41
N VAL A 180 -10.03 4.58 -3.41
CA VAL A 180 -9.09 5.59 -3.92
C VAL A 180 -8.95 6.73 -2.93
N SER A 181 -7.71 7.21 -2.72
CA SER A 181 -7.45 8.48 -2.02
C SER A 181 -6.28 9.23 -2.64
N MET A 182 -6.41 10.55 -2.76
CA MET A 182 -5.42 11.40 -3.43
C MET A 182 -4.33 11.87 -2.46
N VAL A 183 -3.06 11.82 -2.90
CA VAL A 183 -1.90 12.20 -2.08
C VAL A 183 -1.28 13.50 -2.58
N ASN A 184 -1.05 14.42 -1.64
CA ASN A 184 -0.35 15.69 -1.87
C ASN A 184 -0.95 16.51 -3.04
N LYS A 185 -2.17 17.00 -2.83
CA LYS A 185 -2.90 17.91 -3.72
C LYS A 185 -2.14 19.25 -3.76
N TYR A 186 -1.60 19.63 -4.93
CA TYR A 186 -0.62 20.74 -5.00
C TYR A 186 -1.00 21.88 -5.93
N HIS A 187 -1.97 21.70 -6.83
CA HIS A 187 -2.37 22.72 -7.78
C HIS A 187 -3.84 22.59 -8.12
N PHE A 188 -4.55 23.71 -8.22
CA PHE A 188 -5.96 23.77 -8.60
C PHE A 188 -6.09 24.56 -9.90
N LYS A 189 -6.77 23.98 -10.89
CA LYS A 189 -7.03 24.63 -12.17
C LYS A 189 -8.43 24.34 -12.65
N GLY A 190 -9.17 25.34 -13.10
CA GLY A 190 -10.51 25.10 -13.64
C GLY A 190 -11.13 26.32 -14.31
N VAL A 191 -12.12 26.04 -15.14
CA VAL A 191 -13.06 27.03 -15.68
C VAL A 191 -14.45 26.56 -15.28
N TRP A 192 -15.21 27.41 -14.59
CA TRP A 192 -16.51 27.05 -14.05
C TRP A 192 -17.43 26.44 -15.13
N PRO A 193 -18.11 25.31 -14.87
CA PRO A 193 -18.24 24.61 -13.59
C PRO A 193 -17.26 23.43 -13.42
N ASN A 194 -16.15 23.36 -14.15
CA ASN A 194 -15.23 22.21 -14.10
C ASN A 194 -13.87 22.60 -13.54
N ALA A 195 -13.29 21.71 -12.75
CA ALA A 195 -11.96 21.92 -12.20
C ALA A 195 -11.16 20.62 -12.11
N SER A 196 -9.85 20.77 -11.96
CA SER A 196 -8.89 19.69 -11.75
C SER A 196 -8.00 20.05 -10.58
N ILE A 197 -7.80 19.07 -9.69
CA ILE A 197 -6.82 19.10 -8.62
C ILE A 197 -5.65 18.20 -9.03
N TYR A 198 -4.46 18.78 -9.17
CA TYR A 198 -3.26 18.01 -9.47
C TYR A 198 -2.67 17.43 -8.20
N CYS A 199 -2.33 16.15 -8.27
CA CYS A 199 -1.83 15.37 -7.14
C CYS A 199 -0.47 14.75 -7.50
N ARG A 200 0.38 14.53 -6.50
CA ARG A 200 1.67 13.86 -6.70
C ARG A 200 1.56 12.34 -6.60
N GLY A 201 0.51 11.83 -5.97
CA GLY A 201 0.23 10.41 -5.88
C GLY A 201 -1.23 10.12 -5.58
N MET A 202 -1.53 8.84 -5.49
CA MET A 202 -2.80 8.30 -5.01
C MET A 202 -2.57 6.92 -4.39
N PHE A 203 -3.38 6.55 -3.41
CA PHE A 203 -3.57 5.14 -3.10
C PHE A 203 -4.68 4.59 -3.99
N LEU A 204 -4.43 3.44 -4.60
CA LEU A 204 -5.36 2.70 -5.45
C LEU A 204 -5.47 1.28 -4.91
N GLY A 205 -6.55 0.99 -4.19
CA GLY A 205 -6.71 -0.27 -3.48
C GLY A 205 -5.55 -0.53 -2.50
N PRO A 206 -4.69 -1.54 -2.72
CA PRO A 206 -3.64 -1.90 -1.78
C PRO A 206 -2.35 -1.09 -1.97
N GLU A 207 -2.14 -0.43 -3.11
CA GLU A 207 -0.84 0.16 -3.48
C GLU A 207 -0.88 1.70 -3.51
N MET A 208 0.25 2.32 -3.17
CA MET A 208 0.52 3.74 -3.38
C MET A 208 1.19 3.92 -4.74
N ILE A 209 0.66 4.82 -5.56
CA ILE A 209 1.17 5.15 -6.88
C ILE A 209 1.53 6.64 -6.91
N VAL A 210 2.71 6.98 -7.41
CA VAL A 210 3.21 8.35 -7.51
C VAL A 210 3.60 8.73 -8.94
N VAL A 211 3.66 10.03 -9.22
CA VAL A 211 4.24 10.54 -10.47
C VAL A 211 5.69 10.07 -10.59
N GLY A 212 6.05 9.49 -11.73
CA GLY A 212 7.34 8.84 -11.97
C GLY A 212 7.24 7.31 -12.02
N ASP A 213 6.28 6.71 -11.29
CA ASP A 213 6.10 5.26 -11.29
C ASP A 213 5.75 4.73 -12.68
N THR A 214 6.26 3.54 -12.99
CA THR A 214 5.75 2.70 -14.07
C THR A 214 4.66 1.79 -13.53
N VAL A 215 3.46 1.84 -14.12
CA VAL A 215 2.31 1.03 -13.73
C VAL A 215 1.85 0.12 -14.87
N ARG A 216 1.26 -1.01 -14.52
CA ARG A 216 0.76 -2.03 -15.45
C ARG A 216 -0.69 -1.72 -15.84
N LEU A 217 -1.01 -1.83 -17.13
CA LEU A 217 -2.31 -1.45 -17.67
C LEU A 217 -3.20 -2.67 -17.93
N LYS A 218 -4.44 -2.58 -17.44
CA LYS A 218 -5.52 -3.54 -17.70
C LYS A 218 -5.74 -3.68 -19.21
N PRO A 219 -5.65 -4.88 -19.79
CA PRO A 219 -5.94 -5.10 -21.19
C PRO A 219 -7.41 -4.80 -21.51
N LYS A 220 -7.66 -4.31 -22.72
CA LYS A 220 -9.02 -4.01 -23.16
C LYS A 220 -9.88 -5.28 -23.15
N GLY A 221 -11.01 -5.24 -22.46
CA GLY A 221 -11.94 -6.37 -22.34
C GLY A 221 -11.49 -7.46 -21.36
N ALA A 222 -10.45 -7.22 -20.56
CA ALA A 222 -10.07 -8.12 -19.47
C ALA A 222 -11.15 -8.11 -18.38
N ALA A 223 -11.63 -9.29 -18.03
CA ALA A 223 -12.60 -9.55 -16.97
C ALA A 223 -12.21 -10.83 -16.22
N VAL A 224 -12.84 -11.10 -15.08
CA VAL A 224 -12.57 -12.32 -14.28
C VAL A 224 -12.78 -13.59 -15.13
N SER A 225 -13.81 -13.61 -15.98
CA SER A 225 -14.12 -14.71 -16.90
C SER A 225 -13.20 -14.77 -18.13
N ARG A 226 -12.48 -13.68 -18.44
CA ARG A 226 -11.65 -13.55 -19.64
C ARG A 226 -10.38 -12.78 -19.32
N LEU A 227 -9.38 -13.49 -18.81
CA LEU A 227 -8.04 -12.95 -18.61
C LEU A 227 -7.33 -12.79 -19.95
N SER A 228 -6.79 -11.60 -20.20
CA SER A 228 -5.90 -11.33 -21.32
C SER A 228 -4.53 -10.93 -20.77
N PRO A 229 -3.41 -11.33 -21.39
CA PRO A 229 -2.08 -10.96 -20.89
C PRO A 229 -1.89 -9.44 -20.84
N ILE A 230 -1.31 -8.96 -19.74
CA ILE A 230 -0.87 -7.57 -19.62
C ILE A 230 0.31 -7.35 -20.52
N THR A 231 0.19 -6.42 -21.46
CA THR A 231 1.23 -6.13 -22.47
C THR A 231 1.75 -4.71 -22.43
N ASP A 232 1.01 -3.82 -21.76
CA ASP A 232 1.27 -2.39 -21.77
C ASP A 232 1.56 -1.90 -20.35
N VAL A 233 2.52 -0.98 -20.26
CA VAL A 233 2.87 -0.24 -19.05
C VAL A 233 2.81 1.26 -19.31
N MET A 234 2.53 2.05 -18.27
CA MET A 234 2.54 3.51 -18.33
C MET A 234 3.54 4.08 -17.34
N VAL A 235 4.43 4.97 -17.81
CA VAL A 235 5.21 5.85 -16.94
C VAL A 235 4.39 7.09 -16.63
N ILE A 236 4.02 7.27 -15.37
CA ILE A 236 3.10 8.33 -14.95
C ILE A 236 3.81 9.69 -15.00
N LYS A 237 3.22 10.63 -15.71
CA LYS A 237 3.68 12.04 -15.76
C LYS A 237 2.79 12.96 -14.94
N ARG A 238 1.50 12.63 -14.77
CA ARG A 238 0.55 13.49 -14.07
C ARG A 238 -0.64 12.71 -13.56
N ILE A 239 -1.11 13.07 -12.37
CA ILE A 239 -2.35 12.56 -11.77
C ILE A 239 -3.27 13.75 -11.50
N GLU A 240 -4.49 13.68 -12.01
CA GLU A 240 -5.53 14.70 -11.89
C GLU A 240 -6.78 14.11 -11.23
N PHE A 241 -7.29 14.79 -10.23
CA PHE A 241 -8.63 14.56 -9.70
C PHE A 241 -9.57 15.63 -10.28
N ARG A 242 -10.46 15.23 -11.18
CA ARG A 242 -11.39 16.11 -11.89
C ARG A 242 -12.70 16.23 -11.11
N LEU A 243 -13.13 17.47 -10.93
CA LEU A 243 -14.40 17.90 -10.37
C LEU A 243 -15.30 18.32 -11.54
N ASN A 244 -16.28 17.49 -11.90
CA ASN A 244 -17.16 17.73 -13.03
C ASN A 244 -18.50 18.30 -12.56
N SER A 245 -18.89 19.46 -13.10
CA SER A 245 -20.07 20.20 -12.63
C SER A 245 -20.03 20.47 -11.13
N CYS A 246 -19.07 21.31 -10.72
CA CYS A 246 -18.90 21.80 -9.37
C CYS A 246 -20.20 22.38 -8.81
N ILE A 247 -20.40 22.21 -7.50
CA ILE A 247 -21.56 22.68 -6.76
C ILE A 247 -21.16 23.95 -6.02
N GLU A 248 -21.96 25.01 -6.18
CA GLU A 248 -21.68 26.31 -5.56
C GLU A 248 -22.05 26.34 -4.07
N ASP A 249 -23.08 25.58 -3.69
CA ASP A 249 -23.58 25.54 -2.33
C ASP A 249 -22.53 24.99 -1.37
N ALA A 250 -22.07 25.84 -0.45
CA ALA A 250 -21.08 25.48 0.57
C ALA A 250 -21.64 24.54 1.65
N GLN A 251 -22.97 24.36 1.73
CA GLN A 251 -23.61 23.39 2.62
C GLN A 251 -23.76 22.00 1.96
N SER A 252 -23.52 21.89 0.65
CA SER A 252 -23.52 20.60 -0.04
C SER A 252 -22.43 19.69 0.55
N PRO A 253 -22.73 18.42 0.84
CA PRO A 253 -21.71 17.44 1.23
C PRO A 253 -20.74 17.12 0.09
N HIS A 254 -21.05 17.52 -1.14
CA HIS A 254 -20.26 17.27 -2.33
C HIS A 254 -19.74 18.57 -2.96
N LEU A 255 -18.51 18.53 -3.45
CA LEU A 255 -17.88 19.63 -4.19
C LEU A 255 -18.31 19.69 -5.66
N ALA A 256 -18.75 18.56 -6.22
CA ALA A 256 -19.16 18.43 -7.62
C ALA A 256 -20.19 17.30 -7.80
N LYS A 257 -20.90 17.30 -8.93
CA LYS A 257 -21.88 16.24 -9.26
C LYS A 257 -21.21 14.90 -9.56
N SER A 258 -20.00 14.91 -10.10
CA SER A 258 -19.23 13.69 -10.32
C SER A 258 -17.73 13.95 -10.26
N TYR A 259 -17.00 12.89 -9.94
CA TYR A 259 -15.56 12.90 -9.76
C TYR A 259 -14.90 11.91 -10.72
N ALA A 260 -13.69 12.23 -11.18
CA ALA A 260 -12.91 11.29 -11.99
C ALA A 260 -11.41 11.45 -11.72
N VAL A 261 -10.69 10.35 -11.57
CA VAL A 261 -9.23 10.37 -11.58
C VAL A 261 -8.72 10.07 -12.97
N ARG A 262 -7.89 10.98 -13.48
CA ARG A 262 -7.24 10.87 -14.79
C ARG A 262 -5.73 10.82 -14.61
N VAL A 263 -5.12 9.79 -15.17
CA VAL A 263 -3.69 9.54 -15.12
C VAL A 263 -3.14 9.74 -16.52
N ARG A 264 -2.18 10.65 -16.65
CA ARG A 264 -1.52 10.97 -17.91
C ARG A 264 -0.07 10.53 -17.88
N GLY A 265 0.37 9.85 -18.93
CA GLY A 265 1.72 9.29 -18.99
C GLY A 265 2.12 8.81 -20.38
N ASN A 266 3.36 8.32 -20.45
CA ASN A 266 3.87 7.67 -21.66
C ASN A 266 3.58 6.18 -21.58
N VAL A 267 3.01 5.60 -22.65
CA VAL A 267 2.63 4.19 -22.67
C VAL A 267 3.58 3.42 -23.56
N TYR A 268 4.10 2.33 -23.01
CA TYR A 268 5.01 1.41 -23.67
C TYR A 268 4.41 0.01 -23.70
N THR A 269 4.72 -0.75 -24.73
CA THR A 269 4.27 -2.13 -24.90
C THR A 269 5.46 -3.01 -25.28
N TYR A 270 5.45 -4.27 -24.88
CA TYR A 270 6.42 -5.24 -25.39
C TYR A 270 5.93 -5.97 -26.64
N LEU A 271 4.73 -5.63 -27.17
CA LEU A 271 4.20 -6.20 -28.40
C LEU A 271 4.42 -5.28 -29.61
N PRO A 272 5.23 -5.68 -30.61
CA PRO A 272 5.49 -4.86 -31.80
C PRO A 272 4.24 -4.51 -32.60
N THR A 273 3.20 -5.36 -32.53
CA THR A 273 1.93 -5.15 -33.23
C THR A 273 1.12 -3.97 -32.66
N ARG A 274 1.35 -3.61 -31.40
CA ARG A 274 0.71 -2.48 -30.70
C ARG A 274 1.55 -1.21 -30.75
N ALA A 275 2.75 -1.27 -31.32
CA ALA A 275 3.62 -0.11 -31.47
C ALA A 275 2.96 0.98 -32.33
N TYR A 276 3.23 2.24 -31.99
CA TYR A 276 2.81 3.39 -32.79
C TYR A 276 3.31 3.23 -34.23
N ARG A 277 2.43 3.46 -35.21
CA ARG A 277 2.78 3.45 -36.64
C ARG A 277 2.60 4.85 -37.21
N THR A 278 3.58 5.32 -37.96
CA THR A 278 3.45 6.58 -38.69
C THR A 278 2.47 6.41 -39.86
N SER A 279 1.98 7.52 -40.40
CA SER A 279 1.09 7.52 -41.58
C SER A 279 1.74 6.86 -42.81
N GLU A 280 3.06 6.75 -42.83
CA GLU A 280 3.85 6.09 -43.88
C GLU A 280 3.95 4.56 -43.69
N GLY A 281 3.32 4.02 -42.64
CA GLY A 281 3.25 2.57 -42.38
C GLY A 281 4.45 1.99 -41.63
N TYR A 282 5.50 2.79 -41.38
CA TYR A 282 6.63 2.35 -40.56
C TYR A 282 6.21 2.27 -39.09
N GLY A 283 6.36 1.07 -38.51
CA GLY A 283 6.19 0.88 -37.07
C GLY A 283 7.33 1.52 -36.29
N SER A 284 7.02 2.03 -35.09
CA SER A 284 8.04 2.49 -34.15
C SER A 284 9.07 1.39 -33.95
N GLN A 285 10.35 1.78 -34.04
CA GLN A 285 11.43 0.90 -33.64
C GLN A 285 11.34 0.65 -32.12
N PRO A 286 11.89 -0.48 -31.64
CA PRO A 286 12.03 -0.67 -30.21
C PRO A 286 12.94 0.41 -29.64
N LEU A 287 12.69 0.78 -28.39
CA LEU A 287 13.54 1.73 -27.67
C LEU A 287 14.97 1.19 -27.59
N ASN A 288 15.93 2.05 -27.86
CA ASN A 288 17.33 1.75 -27.62
C ASN A 288 17.70 1.90 -26.13
N GLN A 289 18.93 1.53 -25.76
CA GLN A 289 19.36 1.53 -24.34
C GLN A 289 19.27 2.91 -23.67
N GLN A 290 19.58 3.99 -24.40
CA GLN A 290 19.48 5.35 -23.87
C GLN A 290 18.01 5.73 -23.68
N GLU A 291 17.17 5.48 -24.68
CA GLU A 291 15.73 5.76 -24.60
C GLU A 291 15.04 4.97 -23.48
N LEU A 292 15.47 3.72 -23.23
CA LEU A 292 14.98 2.91 -22.11
C LEU A 292 15.35 3.53 -20.77
N THR A 293 16.60 3.98 -20.62
CA THR A 293 17.10 4.62 -19.39
C THR A 293 16.40 5.96 -19.13
N ASP A 294 16.08 6.70 -20.19
CA ASP A 294 15.34 7.98 -20.08
C ASP A 294 13.84 7.77 -19.84
N ALA A 295 13.28 6.64 -20.30
CA ALA A 295 11.86 6.32 -20.16
C ALA A 295 11.51 5.81 -18.76
N PHE A 296 12.28 4.86 -18.22
CA PHE A 296 11.94 4.11 -17.01
C PHE A 296 12.85 4.46 -15.84
N GLN A 297 12.26 4.70 -14.67
CA GLN A 297 13.02 4.86 -13.42
C GLN A 297 13.51 3.51 -12.89
N GLN A 298 12.76 2.44 -13.14
CA GLN A 298 13.13 1.08 -12.77
C GLN A 298 14.35 0.59 -13.55
N VAL A 299 15.26 -0.08 -12.83
CA VAL A 299 16.45 -0.71 -13.42
C VAL A 299 16.06 -2.03 -14.08
N GLY A 300 16.74 -2.37 -15.18
CA GLY A 300 16.64 -3.69 -15.81
C GLY A 300 15.43 -3.90 -16.72
N MET A 301 14.61 -2.87 -16.99
CA MET A 301 13.38 -3.00 -17.80
C MET A 301 13.56 -3.68 -19.17
N SER A 302 14.75 -3.64 -19.76
CA SER A 302 15.10 -4.39 -20.98
C SER A 302 14.96 -5.91 -20.85
N GLU A 303 15.02 -6.46 -19.64
CA GLU A 303 14.90 -7.91 -19.39
C GLU A 303 13.47 -8.42 -19.61
N TYR A 304 12.45 -7.56 -19.53
CA TYR A 304 11.08 -7.92 -19.95
C TYR A 304 10.97 -8.12 -21.47
N GLY A 305 11.88 -7.51 -22.24
CA GLY A 305 11.88 -7.56 -23.70
C GLY A 305 12.06 -6.19 -24.35
N ALA A 306 11.89 -6.17 -25.67
CA ALA A 306 11.95 -4.93 -26.44
C ALA A 306 10.69 -4.09 -26.22
N TRP A 307 10.88 -2.85 -25.78
CA TRP A 307 9.77 -1.91 -25.54
C TRP A 307 9.52 -1.01 -26.73
N TYR A 308 8.25 -0.72 -26.99
CA TYR A 308 7.78 0.13 -28.08
C TYR A 308 6.85 1.21 -27.55
N CYS A 309 6.99 2.44 -28.05
CA CYS A 309 6.02 3.50 -27.74
C CYS A 309 4.69 3.20 -28.45
N THR A 310 3.55 3.35 -27.75
CA THR A 310 2.21 3.09 -28.33
C THR A 310 1.54 4.34 -28.89
N HIS A 311 2.13 5.51 -28.66
CA HIS A 311 1.61 6.80 -29.11
C HIS A 311 2.68 7.61 -29.86
N LYS A 312 2.24 8.69 -30.51
CA LYS A 312 3.12 9.60 -31.23
C LYS A 312 4.19 10.19 -30.29
N PRO A 313 5.46 10.32 -30.72
CA PRO A 313 6.48 11.04 -29.96
C PRO A 313 6.04 12.47 -29.61
N GLY A 314 6.36 12.91 -28.39
CA GLY A 314 5.98 14.23 -27.87
C GLY A 314 4.52 14.35 -27.41
N THR A 315 3.71 13.31 -27.56
CA THR A 315 2.38 13.24 -26.94
C THR A 315 2.39 12.34 -25.71
N ALA A 316 1.26 12.26 -25.00
CA ALA A 316 1.06 11.37 -23.87
C ALA A 316 -0.39 10.85 -23.88
N VAL A 317 -0.61 9.70 -23.26
CA VAL A 317 -1.91 9.05 -23.16
C VAL A 317 -2.57 9.42 -21.84
N ASP A 318 -3.88 9.62 -21.86
CA ASP A 318 -4.71 9.89 -20.69
C ASP A 318 -5.64 8.69 -20.45
N ILE A 319 -5.54 8.06 -19.28
CA ILE A 319 -6.36 6.91 -18.86
C ILE A 319 -7.12 7.22 -17.57
N SER A 320 -8.16 6.44 -17.30
CA SER A 320 -8.79 6.41 -15.98
C SER A 320 -7.97 5.52 -15.02
N HIS A 321 -8.03 5.81 -13.73
CA HIS A 321 -7.36 5.05 -12.68
C HIS A 321 -7.75 3.55 -12.64
N ASP A 322 -8.99 3.20 -13.02
CA ASP A 322 -9.47 1.81 -13.06
C ASP A 322 -8.75 0.92 -14.09
N MET A 323 -8.03 1.54 -15.03
CA MET A 323 -7.17 0.86 -15.99
C MET A 323 -5.84 0.46 -15.40
N ILE A 324 -5.47 0.93 -14.20
CA ILE A 324 -4.21 0.55 -13.55
C ILE A 324 -4.44 -0.71 -12.73
N ILE A 325 -3.58 -1.71 -12.90
CA ILE A 325 -3.58 -2.95 -12.11
C ILE A 325 -2.72 -2.78 -10.85
N GLY A 326 -1.50 -2.26 -11.02
CA GLY A 326 -0.56 -1.99 -9.94
C GLY A 326 0.78 -1.49 -10.48
N ARG A 327 1.76 -1.28 -9.61
CA ARG A 327 3.13 -0.92 -10.00
C ARG A 327 3.78 -2.02 -10.84
N CYS A 328 4.64 -1.65 -11.77
CA CYS A 328 5.51 -2.57 -12.51
C CYS A 328 6.82 -2.71 -11.73
N TYR A 329 7.13 -3.94 -11.30
CA TYR A 329 8.36 -4.24 -10.57
C TYR A 329 9.56 -4.43 -11.48
N GLU A 330 10.75 -4.30 -10.92
CA GLU A 330 11.98 -4.65 -11.59
C GLU A 330 11.97 -6.16 -11.96
N PRO A 331 12.43 -6.54 -13.17
CA PRO A 331 12.46 -7.94 -13.61
C PRO A 331 13.16 -8.88 -12.63
N THR A 332 14.30 -8.45 -12.07
CA THR A 332 15.03 -9.24 -11.09
C THR A 332 14.21 -9.49 -9.83
N ALA A 333 13.48 -8.48 -9.34
CA ALA A 333 12.59 -8.65 -8.19
C ALA A 333 11.44 -9.62 -8.51
N MET A 334 10.87 -9.52 -9.72
CA MET A 334 9.85 -10.48 -10.20
C MET A 334 10.38 -11.92 -10.24
N GLN A 335 11.58 -12.11 -10.80
CA GLN A 335 12.21 -13.43 -10.87
C GLN A 335 12.47 -14.01 -9.48
N LEU A 336 12.90 -13.19 -8.51
CA LEU A 336 13.16 -13.60 -7.13
C LEU A 336 11.87 -13.94 -6.37
N MET A 337 10.83 -13.12 -6.51
CA MET A 337 9.57 -13.31 -5.78
C MET A 337 8.69 -14.41 -6.38
N PHE A 338 8.56 -14.46 -7.71
CA PHE A 338 7.57 -15.29 -8.41
C PHE A 338 8.20 -16.42 -9.24
N GLY A 339 9.53 -16.45 -9.39
CA GLY A 339 10.21 -17.42 -10.25
C GLY A 339 10.05 -17.15 -11.75
N HIS A 340 9.41 -16.04 -12.13
CA HIS A 340 9.21 -15.63 -13.52
C HIS A 340 9.06 -14.11 -13.64
N ILE A 341 9.19 -13.59 -14.86
CA ILE A 341 9.09 -12.15 -15.18
C ILE A 341 7.75 -11.77 -15.86
N SER A 342 6.70 -12.57 -15.72
CA SER A 342 5.39 -12.23 -16.27
C SER A 342 4.75 -11.04 -15.55
N ILE A 343 4.37 -10.00 -16.28
CA ILE A 343 3.80 -8.78 -15.68
C ILE A 343 2.29 -8.88 -15.38
N ASP A 344 1.64 -9.99 -15.72
CA ASP A 344 0.22 -10.28 -15.43
C ASP A 344 0.00 -11.11 -14.16
N TYR A 345 1.04 -11.30 -13.34
CA TYR A 345 1.08 -12.17 -12.16
C TYR A 345 -0.07 -12.00 -11.15
N ASP A 346 -0.68 -10.81 -11.09
CA ASP A 346 -1.76 -10.47 -10.15
C ASP A 346 -3.02 -9.92 -10.83
N LEU A 347 -3.15 -10.06 -12.15
CA LEU A 347 -4.31 -9.55 -12.89
C LEU A 347 -5.60 -10.17 -12.36
N PHE A 348 -5.61 -11.49 -12.19
CA PHE A 348 -6.76 -12.22 -11.65
C PHE A 348 -7.10 -11.76 -10.23
N GLY A 349 -6.11 -11.72 -9.33
CA GLY A 349 -6.30 -11.29 -7.94
C GLY A 349 -6.86 -9.87 -7.85
N THR A 350 -6.34 -8.96 -8.66
CA THR A 350 -6.82 -7.57 -8.73
C THR A 350 -8.28 -7.49 -9.19
N LEU A 351 -8.65 -8.19 -10.27
CA LEU A 351 -10.00 -8.15 -10.81
C LEU A 351 -11.02 -8.78 -9.84
N VAL A 352 -10.69 -9.92 -9.25
CA VAL A 352 -11.54 -10.60 -8.27
C VAL A 352 -11.71 -9.76 -7.02
N SER A 353 -10.62 -9.23 -6.45
CA SER A 353 -10.73 -8.45 -5.23
C SER A 353 -11.45 -7.11 -5.43
N ARG A 354 -11.34 -6.47 -6.60
CA ARG A 354 -12.15 -5.30 -6.93
C ARG A 354 -13.64 -5.65 -7.07
N LYS A 355 -13.97 -6.81 -7.66
CA LYS A 355 -15.36 -7.30 -7.72
C LYS A 355 -15.89 -7.54 -6.30
N TRP A 356 -15.15 -8.28 -5.48
CA TRP A 356 -15.46 -8.50 -4.07
C TRP A 356 -15.68 -7.21 -3.29
N SER A 357 -14.80 -6.22 -3.47
CA SER A 357 -14.93 -4.90 -2.82
C SER A 357 -16.25 -4.22 -3.18
N ARG A 358 -16.68 -4.28 -4.45
CA ARG A 358 -17.98 -3.74 -4.90
C ARG A 358 -19.19 -4.40 -4.27
N GLU A 359 -19.06 -5.67 -3.90
CA GLU A 359 -20.15 -6.47 -3.33
C GLU A 359 -20.18 -6.41 -1.79
N THR A 360 -19.09 -6.01 -1.14
CA THR A 360 -18.91 -6.19 0.32
C THR A 360 -18.52 -4.94 1.08
N ASP A 361 -18.07 -3.87 0.43
CA ASP A 361 -17.71 -2.63 1.12
C ASP A 361 -18.96 -1.81 1.41
N GLU A 362 -19.45 -1.89 2.65
CA GLU A 362 -20.68 -1.23 3.13
C GLU A 362 -20.59 0.30 3.11
N ARG A 363 -19.40 0.86 2.87
CA ARG A 363 -19.18 2.30 2.78
C ARG A 363 -19.46 2.84 1.38
N MET A 364 -19.63 1.98 0.38
CA MET A 364 -20.01 2.36 -0.98
C MET A 364 -21.54 2.32 -1.13
N GLU A 365 -22.08 3.30 -1.84
CA GLU A 365 -23.52 3.35 -2.15
C GLU A 365 -23.83 2.48 -3.39
N ASP A 366 -25.11 2.09 -3.54
CA ASP A 366 -25.58 1.33 -4.69
C ASP A 366 -25.19 2.01 -6.02
N GLY A 367 -24.57 1.22 -6.91
CA GLY A 367 -24.10 1.70 -8.22
C GLY A 367 -22.74 2.41 -8.19
N GLN A 368 -22.06 2.51 -7.04
CA GLN A 368 -20.69 3.03 -6.97
C GLN A 368 -19.66 1.91 -7.21
N ASP A 369 -18.79 2.12 -8.20
CA ASP A 369 -17.68 1.20 -8.48
C ASP A 369 -16.47 1.39 -7.55
N TRP A 370 -16.38 2.54 -6.88
CA TRP A 370 -15.22 2.98 -6.11
C TRP A 370 -15.60 3.77 -4.86
N PHE A 371 -14.93 3.46 -3.75
CA PHE A 371 -14.98 4.24 -2.52
C PHE A 371 -14.00 5.42 -2.61
N TRP A 372 -14.55 6.63 -2.59
CA TRP A 372 -13.78 7.88 -2.66
C TRP A 372 -13.45 8.41 -1.26
N ALA A 373 -12.22 8.17 -0.81
CA ALA A 373 -11.75 8.63 0.49
C ALA A 373 -10.94 9.92 0.39
N ASP A 374 -11.09 10.79 1.39
CA ASP A 374 -10.33 12.04 1.51
C ASP A 374 -8.86 11.79 1.83
N TYR A 375 -8.58 10.74 2.62
CA TYR A 375 -7.25 10.34 3.08
C TYR A 375 -7.16 8.81 3.26
N ARG A 376 -5.93 8.29 3.33
CA ARG A 376 -5.66 6.84 3.31
C ARG A 376 -6.26 6.09 4.51
N VAL A 377 -6.18 6.65 5.71
CA VAL A 377 -6.77 6.05 6.92
C VAL A 377 -8.28 5.83 6.76
N GLN A 378 -9.00 6.77 6.14
CA GLN A 378 -10.42 6.61 5.82
C GLN A 378 -10.63 5.52 4.76
N ALA A 379 -9.80 5.48 3.71
CA ALA A 379 -9.88 4.44 2.68
C ALA A 379 -9.77 3.03 3.29
N LEU A 380 -8.94 2.88 4.32
CA LEU A 380 -8.70 1.62 5.01
C LEU A 380 -9.62 1.36 6.22
N SER A 381 -10.43 2.33 6.64
CA SER A 381 -11.27 2.23 7.85
C SER A 381 -10.46 1.84 9.10
N LEU A 382 -9.34 2.54 9.32
CA LEU A 382 -8.46 2.32 10.47
C LEU A 382 -8.75 3.33 11.58
N ASP A 383 -8.82 2.83 12.81
CA ASP A 383 -8.98 3.66 14.02
C ASP A 383 -7.62 3.99 14.66
N THR A 384 -6.67 3.07 14.50
CA THR A 384 -5.28 3.22 14.94
C THR A 384 -4.31 2.92 13.80
N LEU A 385 -3.17 3.59 13.82
CA LEU A 385 -2.03 3.27 12.97
C LEU A 385 -0.77 3.56 13.79
N ASN A 386 0.18 2.63 13.80
CA ASN A 386 1.35 2.73 14.67
C ASN A 386 1.00 2.65 16.18
N GLY A 387 -0.22 2.26 16.54
CA GLY A 387 -0.69 2.24 17.94
C GLY A 387 -1.20 3.60 18.44
N ASP A 388 -1.17 4.62 17.59
CA ASP A 388 -1.80 5.91 17.85
C ASP A 388 -3.18 5.96 17.18
N GLU A 389 -4.14 6.65 17.79
CA GLU A 389 -5.46 6.91 17.21
C GLU A 389 -5.36 7.87 16.01
N VAL A 390 -6.10 7.58 14.94
CA VAL A 390 -6.02 8.31 13.67
C VAL A 390 -7.40 8.74 13.16
N GLY A 391 -7.38 9.64 12.16
CA GLY A 391 -8.60 10.12 11.51
C GLY A 391 -9.55 10.82 12.49
N ARG A 392 -10.80 10.35 12.53
CA ARG A 392 -11.86 10.94 13.38
C ARG A 392 -11.71 10.65 14.88
N TYR A 393 -10.88 9.66 15.25
CA TYR A 393 -10.73 9.22 16.64
C TYR A 393 -9.60 9.93 17.37
N SER A 394 -8.67 10.54 16.64
CA SER A 394 -7.55 11.28 17.24
C SER A 394 -8.05 12.50 18.03
N GLU A 395 -8.01 12.42 19.37
CA GLU A 395 -8.33 13.54 20.28
C GLU A 395 -7.44 14.78 20.06
N ALA A 396 -6.25 14.58 19.47
CA ALA A 396 -5.33 15.67 19.11
C ALA A 396 -5.88 16.60 18.01
N ARG A 397 -6.95 16.23 17.29
CA ARG A 397 -7.49 16.96 16.13
C ARG A 397 -8.67 17.87 16.48
N GLU A 398 -8.57 18.66 17.56
CA GLU A 398 -9.61 19.62 17.94
C GLU A 398 -9.49 20.94 17.12
N PRO A 399 -10.48 21.30 16.27
CA PRO A 399 -10.35 22.45 15.36
C PRO A 399 -10.14 23.79 16.06
N ARG A 400 -10.75 23.98 17.24
CA ARG A 400 -10.59 25.21 18.04
C ARG A 400 -9.18 25.33 18.60
N MET A 401 -8.64 24.23 19.12
CA MET A 401 -7.27 24.16 19.62
C MET A 401 -6.28 24.46 18.50
N TRP A 402 -6.43 23.81 17.34
CA TRP A 402 -5.55 24.01 16.20
C TRP A 402 -5.55 25.43 15.67
N LYS A 403 -6.74 26.03 15.56
CA LYS A 403 -6.85 27.44 15.18
C LYS A 403 -6.10 28.34 16.18
N GLY A 404 -6.24 28.07 17.48
CA GLY A 404 -5.53 28.80 18.52
C GLY A 404 -4.01 28.67 18.36
N VAL A 405 -3.50 27.45 18.22
CA VAL A 405 -2.06 27.18 17.99
C VAL A 405 -1.54 27.87 16.72
N LEU A 406 -2.27 27.81 15.61
CA LEU A 406 -1.88 28.47 14.36
C LEU A 406 -1.81 29.99 14.51
N ASN A 407 -2.80 30.59 15.16
CA ASN A 407 -2.79 32.03 15.43
C ASN A 407 -1.60 32.42 16.33
N ILE A 408 -1.22 31.57 17.30
CA ILE A 408 -0.04 31.78 18.14
C ILE A 408 1.25 31.74 17.30
N LEU A 409 1.40 30.72 16.45
CA LEU A 409 2.55 30.58 15.56
C LEU A 409 2.65 31.75 14.56
N ASP A 410 1.52 32.27 14.11
CA ASP A 410 1.44 33.42 13.20
C ASP A 410 1.63 34.78 13.90
N GLY A 411 1.72 34.81 15.23
CA GLY A 411 1.81 36.05 16.00
C GLY A 411 0.53 36.90 15.98
N THR A 412 -0.62 36.28 15.66
CA THR A 412 -1.93 36.94 15.56
C THR A 412 -2.90 36.51 16.67
N ALA A 413 -2.42 35.74 17.65
CA ALA A 413 -3.23 35.18 18.72
C ALA A 413 -3.86 36.22 19.64
N THR A 414 -5.15 36.01 19.91
CA THR A 414 -5.90 36.66 21.00
C THR A 414 -5.77 35.86 22.30
N GLN A 415 -6.22 36.43 23.42
CA GLN A 415 -6.26 35.72 24.70
C GLN A 415 -7.09 34.43 24.63
N ALA A 416 -8.19 34.43 23.88
CA ALA A 416 -9.03 33.25 23.68
C ALA A 416 -8.29 32.15 22.88
N ASP A 417 -7.41 32.52 21.95
CA ASP A 417 -6.59 31.56 21.21
C ASP A 417 -5.58 30.85 22.13
N TRP A 418 -5.00 31.57 23.10
CA TRP A 418 -4.10 31.00 24.10
C TRP A 418 -4.81 30.02 25.04
N GLU A 419 -6.05 30.30 25.41
CA GLU A 419 -6.87 29.41 26.24
C GLU A 419 -7.32 28.19 25.43
N ALA A 420 -7.74 28.39 24.18
CA ALA A 420 -8.16 27.32 23.28
C ALA A 420 -7.01 26.39 22.88
N ALA A 421 -5.79 26.92 22.72
CA ALA A 421 -4.64 26.16 22.27
C ALA A 421 -4.20 25.05 23.25
N LYS A 422 -4.69 25.08 24.51
CA LYS A 422 -4.41 24.07 25.55
C LYS A 422 -2.92 23.68 25.66
N LEU A 423 -2.02 24.59 25.26
CA LEU A 423 -0.59 24.32 25.28
C LEU A 423 -0.17 24.07 26.74
N PRO A 424 0.69 23.09 27.01
CA PRO A 424 1.24 22.87 28.34
C PRO A 424 1.86 24.19 28.82
N ARG A 425 1.15 24.88 29.71
CA ARG A 425 1.74 26.01 30.43
C ARG A 425 2.78 25.38 31.32
N ASN A 426 4.06 25.62 31.03
CA ASN A 426 5.14 25.33 31.96
C ASN A 426 4.71 25.82 33.34
N ALA A 427 4.34 24.89 34.21
CA ALA A 427 3.98 25.19 35.57
C ALA A 427 5.22 25.80 36.23
N GLY A 428 5.23 27.12 36.41
CA GLY A 428 6.22 27.79 37.25
C GLY A 428 7.18 28.80 36.61
N ARG A 429 6.89 29.46 35.47
CA ARG A 429 7.65 30.67 35.09
C ARG A 429 6.77 31.89 34.89
N GLN A 430 7.00 32.89 35.76
CA GLN A 430 6.47 34.25 35.65
C GLN A 430 6.86 34.89 34.29
N PRO A 431 6.05 35.85 33.79
CA PRO A 431 6.25 36.44 32.47
C PRO A 431 7.46 37.39 32.48
N GLY A 432 8.57 36.95 31.88
CA GLY A 432 9.78 37.75 31.77
C GLY A 432 10.66 37.35 30.58
N ARG A 433 10.55 38.14 29.50
CA ARG A 433 11.42 38.24 28.30
C ARG A 433 11.58 37.00 27.39
N PRO A 434 11.76 37.22 26.07
CA PRO A 434 11.82 36.16 25.08
C PRO A 434 13.21 35.52 25.09
N SER A 435 13.34 34.32 25.66
CA SER A 435 14.52 33.49 25.43
C SER A 435 14.23 32.50 24.31
N LYS A 436 15.23 32.32 23.44
CA LYS A 436 15.25 31.45 22.26
C LYS A 436 14.54 30.11 22.51
N SER A 437 13.66 29.77 21.58
CA SER A 437 12.75 28.64 21.65
C SER A 437 13.47 27.28 21.67
N GLN A 438 13.24 26.51 22.73
CA GLN A 438 13.33 25.05 22.66
C GLN A 438 12.01 24.52 22.06
N PHE A 439 11.94 24.44 20.73
CA PHE A 439 10.78 23.92 19.98
C PHE A 439 10.79 22.39 19.83
N ALA A 440 11.76 21.68 20.41
CA ALA A 440 11.89 20.23 20.29
C ALA A 440 10.71 19.47 20.93
N GLU A 441 9.98 20.08 21.86
CA GLU A 441 8.91 19.41 22.59
C GLU A 441 7.54 19.46 21.86
N VAL A 442 7.35 20.41 20.95
CA VAL A 442 6.11 20.52 20.13
C VAL A 442 6.14 19.52 18.96
N GLN A 443 7.31 19.04 18.53
CA GLN A 443 7.42 17.96 17.54
C GLN A 443 6.76 16.65 17.99
N LYS A 444 6.63 16.42 19.30
CA LYS A 444 6.00 15.21 19.84
C LYS A 444 4.48 15.15 19.61
N MET A 445 3.81 16.30 19.45
CA MET A 445 2.37 16.33 19.12
C MET A 445 2.08 16.22 17.62
N SER A 446 3.12 16.13 16.78
CA SER A 446 3.02 15.83 15.35
C SER A 446 3.46 14.39 15.02
N SER A 447 3.59 13.53 16.04
CA SER A 447 4.06 12.14 15.88
C SER A 447 3.22 11.35 14.87
N LEU A 448 1.93 11.63 14.76
CA LEU A 448 0.97 10.90 13.93
C LEU A 448 1.31 10.83 12.44
N VAL A 449 2.15 11.74 11.91
CA VAL A 449 2.61 11.68 10.49
C VAL A 449 4.11 11.57 10.35
N SER A 450 4.91 11.92 11.35
CA SER A 450 6.34 11.54 11.38
C SER A 450 6.52 10.04 11.61
N SER A 451 5.61 9.37 12.32
CA SER A 451 5.61 7.91 12.50
C SER A 451 5.25 7.15 11.22
N GLY A 452 4.47 7.77 10.31
CA GLY A 452 4.22 7.24 8.96
C GLY A 452 5.31 7.60 7.93
N LEU A 453 6.27 8.46 8.28
CA LEU A 453 7.30 8.95 7.37
C LEU A 453 8.74 8.69 7.86
N ASN A 454 8.88 7.95 8.98
CA ASN A 454 10.11 7.47 9.61
C ASN A 454 11.35 8.32 9.31
N MET A 455 11.50 9.46 9.99
CA MET A 455 12.79 10.13 10.18
C MET A 455 12.79 10.96 11.47
N GLU A 456 13.50 10.49 12.49
CA GLU A 456 14.11 11.37 13.49
C GLU A 456 15.51 11.77 12.99
N GLY A 457 15.70 13.09 12.86
CA GLY A 457 16.96 13.69 12.45
C GLY A 457 18.03 13.57 13.53
N SER A 458 19.16 13.00 13.13
CA SER A 458 20.45 13.05 13.82
C SER A 458 20.75 14.44 14.37
N ALA A 459 20.87 14.56 15.70
CA ALA A 459 21.54 15.67 16.34
C ALA A 459 22.90 15.18 16.85
N ASN A 460 23.93 15.79 16.27
CA ASN A 460 25.34 15.54 16.50
C ASN A 460 25.73 15.39 17.98
N MET A 461 26.55 14.37 18.22
CA MET A 461 27.54 14.30 19.28
C MET A 461 28.48 15.52 19.20
N SER A 462 28.62 16.22 20.32
CA SER A 462 29.73 17.14 20.58
C SER A 462 30.15 17.00 22.03
N SER A 463 31.45 16.79 22.17
CA SER A 463 32.29 16.58 23.36
C SER A 463 32.10 17.59 24.50
N ASP A 464 32.41 17.07 25.69
CA ASP A 464 33.01 17.72 26.87
C ASP A 464 32.31 18.92 27.51
N ASP A 465 31.81 18.70 28.74
CA ASP A 465 32.49 19.30 29.89
C ASP A 465 32.23 18.47 31.16
N GLU A 466 33.31 18.01 31.79
CA GLU A 466 33.30 17.43 33.12
C GLU A 466 32.94 18.53 34.14
N THR A 467 31.94 18.31 34.98
CA THR A 467 32.02 18.81 36.37
C THR A 467 31.30 17.88 37.33
N VAL A 468 32.10 17.45 38.30
CA VAL A 468 31.84 16.57 39.43
C VAL A 468 30.72 17.13 40.31
N ASN A 469 29.77 16.28 40.70
CA ASN A 469 29.35 16.31 42.11
C ASN A 469 28.90 14.93 42.61
N THR A 470 29.51 14.57 43.72
CA THR A 470 29.50 13.30 44.44
C THR A 470 28.38 13.24 45.48
N SER A 471 27.71 12.10 45.58
CA SER A 471 27.19 11.48 46.85
C SER A 471 26.48 10.18 46.45
N SER A 472 27.14 9.01 46.51
CA SER A 472 27.39 8.13 47.67
C SER A 472 26.16 7.33 48.13
N GLU A 473 26.44 6.05 48.43
CA GLU A 473 25.61 4.96 49.02
C GLU A 473 25.01 4.01 47.95
N GLU A 474 25.62 2.85 47.64
CA GLU A 474 25.73 1.58 48.41
C GLU A 474 24.34 0.99 48.76
N GLU A 475 23.98 -0.29 48.60
CA GLU A 475 24.60 -1.54 48.14
C GLU A 475 23.49 -2.65 48.13
N ILE A 476 23.77 -3.79 47.47
CA ILE A 476 23.44 -5.19 47.90
C ILE A 476 22.12 -5.92 47.47
N ASP A 477 22.36 -6.94 46.62
CA ASP A 477 22.00 -8.39 46.63
C ASP A 477 20.56 -8.93 46.43
N LYS A 478 20.33 -9.76 45.39
CA LYS A 478 20.36 -11.26 45.27
C LYS A 478 19.03 -11.93 45.65
N GLU A 479 18.35 -12.63 44.74
CA GLU A 479 18.48 -14.04 44.26
C GLU A 479 17.39 -14.96 44.83
N GLU A 480 16.82 -15.76 43.91
CA GLU A 480 16.44 -17.18 44.01
C GLU A 480 15.13 -17.70 44.65
N ARG A 481 14.42 -18.49 43.80
CA ARG A 481 13.78 -19.82 44.01
C ARG A 481 12.59 -19.90 45.00
N ASP A 482 11.61 -20.79 44.93
CA ASP A 482 11.46 -22.09 44.26
C ASP A 482 9.96 -22.51 44.16
N LEU A 483 9.78 -23.59 43.40
CA LEU A 483 8.65 -24.48 43.10
C LEU A 483 7.55 -24.76 44.17
N VAL A 484 6.35 -25.20 43.73
CA VAL A 484 5.81 -26.60 43.84
C VAL A 484 4.32 -26.69 43.45
N ALA A 485 3.99 -27.79 42.76
CA ALA A 485 2.71 -28.22 42.19
C ALA A 485 1.77 -28.98 43.16
N VAL A 486 0.47 -29.09 42.81
CA VAL A 486 -0.40 -30.23 43.19
C VAL A 486 -1.39 -30.56 42.04
N LYS A 487 -1.81 -31.83 41.99
CA LYS A 487 -2.30 -32.68 40.89
C LYS A 487 -3.70 -33.25 41.22
N GLY A 488 -4.47 -33.69 40.22
CA GLY A 488 -5.60 -34.66 40.30
C GLY A 488 -6.77 -34.31 39.34
N SER A 489 -6.98 -34.99 38.19
CA SER A 489 -7.71 -36.27 37.94
C SER A 489 -9.22 -36.19 38.29
N ASP A 490 -10.23 -36.67 37.55
CA ASP A 490 -10.30 -37.65 36.46
C ASP A 490 -11.74 -37.72 35.86
N THR A 491 -11.86 -38.29 34.65
CA THR A 491 -12.98 -39.10 34.08
C THR A 491 -14.36 -38.55 33.65
N GLY A 492 -14.79 -38.93 32.44
CA GLY A 492 -16.14 -39.45 32.17
C GLY A 492 -16.88 -38.95 30.90
N THR A 493 -17.01 -39.81 29.89
CA THR A 493 -17.93 -39.69 28.71
C THR A 493 -18.68 -41.04 28.56
N PRO A 494 -19.65 -41.22 27.62
CA PRO A 494 -20.98 -40.62 27.36
C PRO A 494 -22.10 -41.72 27.48
N PRO A 495 -23.33 -41.61 26.90
CA PRO A 495 -23.56 -41.93 25.47
C PRO A 495 -24.77 -41.26 24.75
N ASP A 496 -24.85 -41.58 23.44
CA ASP A 496 -25.79 -41.30 22.34
C ASP A 496 -27.32 -41.38 22.58
N ILE A 497 -28.12 -40.79 21.64
CA ILE A 497 -29.06 -41.51 20.73
C ILE A 497 -29.84 -40.54 19.77
N ALA A 498 -29.52 -40.67 18.48
CA ALA A 498 -30.33 -40.82 17.26
C ALA A 498 -31.77 -40.22 17.04
N ARG A 499 -31.93 -39.63 15.84
CA ARG A 499 -32.75 -40.09 14.66
C ARG A 499 -34.11 -39.44 14.25
N LEU A 500 -34.31 -39.46 12.91
CA LEU A 500 -35.48 -39.26 12.01
C LEU A 500 -35.82 -37.81 11.57
N THR A 501 -35.60 -37.35 10.33
CA THR A 501 -36.22 -37.62 8.99
C THR A 501 -37.70 -37.25 8.83
N GLN A 502 -38.03 -36.34 7.88
CA GLN A 502 -38.84 -36.64 6.68
C GLN A 502 -39.03 -35.41 5.74
N GLN A 503 -38.97 -35.70 4.43
CA GLN A 503 -39.28 -34.85 3.26
C GLN A 503 -40.79 -34.79 2.98
N LYS A 504 -41.29 -33.76 2.27
CA LYS A 504 -41.78 -33.83 0.86
C LYS A 504 -42.56 -32.61 0.35
N ASP A 505 -42.25 -32.22 -0.89
CA ASP A 505 -43.09 -31.84 -2.07
C ASP A 505 -44.34 -30.95 -1.89
N GLY A 506 -44.69 -30.00 -2.78
CA GLY A 506 -44.17 -29.63 -4.10
C GLY A 506 -45.04 -28.54 -4.79
N SER A 507 -44.45 -27.91 -5.82
CA SER A 507 -44.94 -27.14 -7.02
C SER A 507 -46.42 -26.70 -7.17
N VAL A 508 -46.77 -25.57 -7.82
CA VAL A 508 -46.82 -25.36 -9.30
C VAL A 508 -46.97 -23.85 -9.72
N LYS A 509 -46.15 -23.47 -10.73
CA LYS A 509 -46.23 -22.54 -11.91
C LYS A 509 -47.27 -21.39 -12.03
N ASP A 510 -46.78 -20.25 -12.55
CA ASP A 510 -47.17 -19.58 -13.83
C ASP A 510 -46.09 -18.54 -14.22
N ARG A 511 -45.34 -18.69 -15.33
CA ARG A 511 -45.50 -18.06 -16.68
C ARG A 511 -45.39 -16.53 -16.74
N ASN A 512 -44.27 -16.00 -17.28
CA ASN A 512 -44.20 -15.34 -18.60
C ASN A 512 -42.83 -14.68 -18.87
N ASP A 513 -42.61 -14.47 -20.17
CA ASP A 513 -41.39 -14.15 -20.89
C ASP A 513 -40.81 -12.73 -20.70
N ASP A 514 -39.54 -12.63 -21.11
CA ASP A 514 -38.90 -11.58 -21.92
C ASP A 514 -37.87 -10.61 -21.31
N ASP A 515 -36.82 -10.48 -22.12
CA ASP A 515 -35.76 -9.48 -22.22
C ASP A 515 -34.61 -9.47 -21.20
N GLY A 516 -33.42 -9.70 -21.76
CA GLY A 516 -32.19 -9.96 -21.04
C GLY A 516 -31.43 -8.70 -20.62
N ASP A 517 -30.73 -8.90 -19.51
CA ASP A 517 -29.41 -8.38 -19.22
C ASP A 517 -28.73 -9.53 -18.45
N ASP A 518 -27.72 -10.16 -19.05
CA ASP A 518 -26.89 -11.16 -18.37
C ASP A 518 -26.00 -10.40 -17.35
N GLU A 519 -26.61 -9.99 -16.24
CA GLU A 519 -25.89 -9.73 -15.00
C GLU A 519 -25.41 -11.09 -14.48
N ASP A 520 -24.12 -11.38 -14.73
CA ASP A 520 -23.41 -12.53 -14.18
C ASP A 520 -23.29 -12.37 -12.63
N ASP A 521 -24.39 -12.64 -11.93
CA ASP A 521 -24.45 -12.95 -10.51
C ASP A 521 -23.57 -14.17 -10.26
N TRP A 522 -22.37 -13.93 -9.74
CA TRP A 522 -21.40 -14.95 -9.43
C TRP A 522 -21.37 -15.15 -7.92
N ASP A 523 -22.11 -16.14 -7.43
CA ASP A 523 -22.07 -16.62 -6.03
C ASP A 523 -20.92 -17.62 -5.77
N GLY A 524 -19.91 -17.65 -6.64
CA GLY A 524 -18.89 -18.70 -6.62
C GLY A 524 -17.82 -18.52 -5.54
N ASP A 525 -17.26 -19.63 -5.06
CA ASP A 525 -16.07 -19.63 -4.20
C ASP A 525 -14.81 -19.28 -5.05
N PRO A 526 -14.06 -18.21 -4.73
CA PRO A 526 -12.82 -17.85 -5.43
C PRO A 526 -11.80 -19.00 -5.49
N ALA A 527 -11.80 -19.91 -4.51
CA ALA A 527 -10.92 -21.07 -4.46
C ALA A 527 -11.21 -22.10 -5.58
N VAL A 528 -12.45 -22.18 -6.07
CA VAL A 528 -12.85 -23.08 -7.17
C VAL A 528 -12.30 -22.59 -8.50
N LEU A 529 -12.16 -21.28 -8.68
CA LEU A 529 -11.56 -20.68 -9.88
C LEU A 529 -10.03 -20.77 -9.88
N ILE A 530 -9.36 -20.66 -8.72
CA ILE A 530 -7.89 -20.86 -8.64
C ILE A 530 -7.46 -22.22 -9.19
N GLN A 531 -8.27 -23.27 -8.99
CA GLN A 531 -7.98 -24.63 -9.47
C GLN A 531 -8.16 -24.80 -10.99
N SER A 532 -8.96 -23.95 -11.65
CA SER A 532 -9.18 -24.00 -13.10
C SER A 532 -8.16 -23.17 -13.88
N PHE A 533 -7.36 -22.34 -13.22
CA PHE A 533 -6.29 -21.55 -13.83
C PHE A 533 -4.93 -22.24 -13.70
N LYS A 534 -4.43 -22.77 -14.82
CA LYS A 534 -3.06 -23.30 -14.93
C LYS A 534 -2.22 -22.36 -15.78
N PRO A 535 -1.24 -21.62 -15.24
CA PRO A 535 -0.10 -21.22 -16.06
C PRO A 535 0.64 -22.49 -16.48
N HIS A 536 0.90 -22.65 -17.78
CA HIS A 536 1.74 -23.76 -18.24
C HIS A 536 3.16 -23.57 -17.71
N PRO A 537 3.73 -24.51 -16.94
CA PRO A 537 5.15 -24.49 -16.65
C PRO A 537 5.89 -24.71 -17.98
N LEU A 538 6.65 -23.71 -18.42
CA LEU A 538 7.66 -23.91 -19.45
C LEU A 538 8.71 -24.87 -18.89
N PRO A 539 9.13 -25.92 -19.63
CA PRO A 539 10.13 -26.84 -19.16
C PRO A 539 11.45 -26.11 -18.95
N ILE A 540 11.95 -26.12 -17.70
CA ILE A 540 13.33 -25.76 -17.38
C ILE A 540 14.22 -26.73 -18.14
N ARG A 541 14.89 -26.24 -19.19
CA ARG A 541 15.94 -26.99 -19.87
C ARG A 541 17.19 -26.95 -19.00
N ASP A 542 17.45 -28.02 -18.27
CA ASP A 542 18.77 -28.31 -17.73
C ASP A 542 19.76 -28.53 -18.88
N SER A 543 20.68 -27.60 -19.07
CA SER A 543 21.91 -27.84 -19.82
C SER A 543 23.03 -26.94 -19.28
N PRO A 544 24.19 -27.49 -18.90
CA PRO A 544 25.27 -26.73 -18.29
C PRO A 544 26.08 -26.02 -19.38
N VAL A 545 25.93 -24.71 -19.51
CA VAL A 545 26.85 -23.91 -20.32
C VAL A 545 28.05 -23.54 -19.46
N LYS A 546 29.21 -24.16 -19.75
CA LYS A 546 30.50 -23.80 -19.17
C LYS A 546 30.84 -22.36 -19.56
N HIS A 547 30.96 -21.46 -18.57
CA HIS A 547 31.55 -20.15 -18.77
C HIS A 547 33.06 -20.27 -19.08
N PRO A 548 33.57 -19.67 -20.16
CA PRO A 548 35.01 -19.51 -20.34
C PRO A 548 35.51 -18.37 -19.45
N GLN A 549 36.56 -18.67 -18.68
CA GLN A 549 37.26 -17.74 -17.80
C GLN A 549 37.82 -16.54 -18.58
N PHE A 550 37.38 -15.33 -18.22
CA PHE A 550 38.03 -14.09 -18.64
C PHE A 550 39.38 -13.94 -17.93
N LYS A 551 40.48 -14.13 -18.65
CA LYS A 551 41.83 -13.71 -18.22
C LYS A 551 41.99 -12.21 -18.47
N ARG A 552 42.31 -11.45 -17.42
CA ARG A 552 42.76 -10.04 -17.53
C ARG A 552 44.12 -9.99 -18.24
N PRO A 553 44.35 -9.05 -19.17
CA PRO A 553 45.68 -8.83 -19.73
C PRO A 553 46.56 -8.07 -18.74
N ARG A 554 47.77 -8.60 -18.51
CA ARG A 554 48.89 -7.85 -17.91
C ARG A 554 49.48 -6.94 -19.00
N ILE A 555 49.59 -5.66 -18.68
CA ILE A 555 50.40 -4.69 -19.40
C ILE A 555 51.78 -4.73 -18.74
N ASP A 556 52.81 -5.06 -19.50
CA ASP A 556 54.20 -4.78 -19.17
C ASP A 556 54.78 -3.93 -20.30
N PHE A 557 55.64 -2.97 -19.90
CA PHE A 557 56.21 -1.81 -20.60
C PHE A 557 56.50 -1.91 -22.11
#